data_AF-A0A443IK05-F1
#
_entry.id   AF-A0A443IK05-F1
#
_cell.length_a   1.000
_cell.length_b   1.000
_cell.length_c   1.000
_cell.angle_alpha   90.00
_cell.angle_beta   90.00
_cell.angle_gamma   90.00
#
_symmetry.space_group_name_H-M   'P 1'
#
loop_
_entity.id
_entity.type
_entity.pdbx_description
1 polymer ?
#
loop_
_entity_poly.entity_id
_entity_poly.type
_entity_poly.pdbx_seq_one_letter_code
_entity_poly.pdbx_strand_id
1 'polypeptide(L)'
;MEVMESKEHLFGTKAAGVSGRNLSYQTVIKNTMKLQSIKFWAFTYIVAFLIYQFISPTFHLPFFVNIVNLILFPFSAMLMGKIANFFYPSFSFIRTIIYPSYKTNPDSSNIFAAVFVLVVKLIIYIMIWHYTFIIGILGLIIAINDVKNLSK
;
A
#
# COMPACT_ATOMS: atom_id res chain seq x y z
N MET A 1 1.18 26.54 -23.14
CA MET A 1 -0.18 26.32 -22.61
C MET A 1 -0.06 25.13 -21.67
N GLU A 2 0.09 25.40 -20.38
CA GLU A 2 0.35 24.39 -19.36
C GLU A 2 -0.91 23.58 -19.09
N VAL A 3 -0.83 22.28 -19.39
CA VAL A 3 -1.86 21.31 -19.07
C VAL A 3 -1.75 21.00 -17.56
N MET A 4 -2.50 21.74 -16.76
CA MET A 4 -2.80 21.41 -15.36
C MET A 4 -3.75 20.21 -15.30
N GLU A 5 -3.34 19.06 -15.84
CA GLU A 5 -4.09 17.80 -15.67
C GLU A 5 -3.82 17.23 -14.28
N SER A 6 -4.78 17.50 -13.39
CA SER A 6 -5.32 16.55 -12.41
C SER A 6 -4.29 15.65 -11.67
N LYS A 7 -3.58 16.23 -10.70
CA LYS A 7 -3.00 15.47 -9.58
C LYS A 7 -4.08 14.81 -8.69
N GLU A 8 -5.35 15.14 -8.91
CA GLU A 8 -6.49 14.60 -8.17
C GLU A 8 -6.81 13.14 -8.54
N HIS A 9 -6.38 12.67 -9.72
CA HIS A 9 -6.71 11.33 -10.19
C HIS A 9 -5.78 10.22 -9.65
N LEU A 10 -4.63 10.57 -9.04
CA LEU A 10 -3.65 9.62 -8.53
C LEU A 10 -3.95 9.11 -7.11
N PHE A 11 -4.79 9.83 -6.37
CA PHE A 11 -5.11 9.53 -4.98
C PHE A 11 -6.62 9.71 -4.80
N GLY A 12 -7.40 8.64 -4.94
CA GLY A 12 -8.87 8.64 -4.97
C GLY A 12 -9.58 9.06 -3.67
N THR A 13 -9.13 10.11 -2.99
CA THR A 13 -9.79 10.74 -1.84
C THR A 13 -9.43 12.22 -1.79
N LYS A 14 -10.47 13.07 -1.83
CA LYS A 14 -10.43 14.53 -1.71
C LYS A 14 -9.46 14.97 -0.61
N ALA A 15 -8.35 15.59 -0.99
CA ALA A 15 -7.43 16.24 -0.06
C ALA A 15 -8.14 17.44 0.57
N ALA A 16 -8.77 17.23 1.73
CA ALA A 16 -9.25 18.33 2.55
C ALA A 16 -8.03 19.10 3.07
N GLY A 17 -7.84 20.31 2.55
CA GLY A 17 -6.70 21.18 2.83
C GLY A 17 -6.50 21.41 4.33
N VAL A 18 -5.25 21.30 4.76
CA VAL A 18 -4.83 21.66 6.13
C VAL A 18 -3.80 22.77 6.00
N SER A 19 -4.32 24.00 6.00
CA SER A 19 -3.53 25.23 6.09
C SER A 19 -2.98 25.40 7.50
N GLY A 20 -1.65 25.48 7.61
CA GLY A 20 -0.99 26.42 8.52
C GLY A 20 -0.74 25.97 9.97
N ARG A 21 0.57 25.94 10.30
CA ARG A 21 1.22 26.00 11.63
C ARG A 21 1.20 24.73 12.49
N ASN A 22 2.42 24.24 12.74
CA ASN A 22 2.80 23.17 13.65
C ASN A 22 2.01 21.86 13.44
N LEU A 23 2.50 21.05 12.51
CA LEU A 23 2.13 19.63 12.39
C LEU A 23 2.51 18.90 13.68
N SER A 24 1.62 18.95 14.68
CA SER A 24 1.66 18.06 15.84
C SER A 24 1.74 16.62 15.35
N TYR A 25 2.46 15.75 16.07
CA TYR A 25 2.61 14.33 15.75
C TYR A 25 1.25 13.65 15.50
N GLN A 26 0.22 14.03 16.28
CA GLN A 26 -1.16 13.57 16.09
C GLN A 26 -1.76 14.00 14.73
N THR A 27 -1.47 15.22 14.28
CA THR A 27 -1.92 15.73 12.97
C THR A 27 -1.22 14.99 11.83
N VAL A 28 0.08 14.68 11.98
CA VAL A 28 0.83 13.88 11.00
C VAL A 28 0.22 12.49 10.88
N ILE A 29 0.02 11.77 11.99
CA ILE A 29 -0.59 10.42 11.98
C ILE A 29 -1.98 10.47 11.34
N LYS A 30 -2.83 11.40 11.78
CA LYS A 30 -4.20 11.53 11.26
C LYS A 30 -4.21 11.76 9.76
N ASN A 31 -3.29 12.58 9.25
CA ASN A 31 -3.20 12.86 7.82
C ASN A 31 -2.59 11.70 7.05
N THR A 32 -1.62 10.97 7.61
CA THR A 32 -1.07 9.74 7.02
C THR A 32 -2.16 8.68 6.81
N MET A 33 -3.03 8.50 7.81
CA MET A 33 -4.15 7.55 7.71
C MET A 33 -5.17 7.95 6.63
N LYS A 34 -5.23 9.23 6.24
CA LYS A 34 -6.08 9.73 5.14
C LYS A 34 -5.46 9.55 3.75
N LEU A 35 -4.19 9.18 3.62
CA LEU A 35 -3.54 8.98 2.31
C LEU A 35 -4.13 7.80 1.52
N GLN A 36 -4.73 6.84 2.22
CA GLN A 36 -5.33 5.65 1.65
C GLN A 36 -6.75 5.46 2.19
N SER A 37 -7.59 4.76 1.43
CA SER A 37 -8.96 4.46 1.86
C SER A 37 -8.99 3.55 3.10
N ILE A 38 -10.05 3.64 3.91
CA ILE A 38 -10.22 2.76 5.08
C ILE A 38 -10.25 1.27 4.68
N LYS A 39 -10.76 0.97 3.48
CA LYS A 39 -10.80 -0.39 2.92
C LYS A 39 -9.39 -0.93 2.66
N PHE A 40 -8.47 -0.07 2.19
CA PHE A 40 -7.07 -0.44 2.01
C PHE A 40 -6.43 -0.82 3.35
N TRP A 41 -6.58 0.02 4.37
CA TRP A 41 -6.03 -0.25 5.70
C TRP A 41 -6.56 -1.55 6.28
N ALA A 42 -7.88 -1.74 6.28
CA ALA A 42 -8.50 -2.97 6.78
C ALA A 42 -8.00 -4.21 6.00
N PHE A 43 -7.98 -4.15 4.67
CA PHE A 43 -7.52 -5.27 3.84
C PHE A 43 -6.06 -5.61 4.09
N THR A 44 -5.17 -4.61 4.08
CA THR A 44 -3.72 -4.82 4.29
C THR A 44 -3.42 -5.35 5.68
N TYR A 45 -4.12 -4.91 6.72
CA TYR A 45 -3.97 -5.49 8.06
C TYR A 45 -4.50 -6.91 8.17
N ILE A 46 -5.62 -7.25 7.50
CA ILE A 46 -6.11 -8.62 7.45
C ILE A 46 -5.08 -9.52 6.75
N VAL A 47 -4.55 -9.09 5.61
CA VAL A 47 -3.51 -9.84 4.88
C VAL A 47 -2.25 -9.98 5.74
N ALA A 48 -1.79 -8.91 6.38
CA ALA A 48 -0.65 -8.93 7.30
C ALA A 48 -0.86 -9.94 8.44
N PHE A 49 -2.05 -9.95 9.04
CA PHE A 49 -2.39 -10.88 10.10
C PHE A 49 -2.41 -12.34 9.62
N LEU A 50 -2.97 -12.61 8.43
CA LEU A 50 -2.96 -13.96 7.84
C LEU A 50 -1.53 -14.43 7.56
N ILE A 51 -0.67 -13.57 7.00
CA ILE A 51 0.74 -13.92 6.75
C ILE A 51 1.47 -14.15 8.09
N TYR A 52 1.21 -13.31 9.10
CA TYR A 52 1.75 -13.49 10.44
C TYR A 52 1.37 -14.85 11.05
N GLN A 53 0.09 -15.23 10.98
CA GLN A 53 -0.41 -16.45 11.60
C GLN A 53 0.04 -17.73 10.88
N PHE A 54 0.05 -17.72 9.53
CA PHE A 54 0.23 -18.95 8.75
C PHE A 54 1.61 -19.10 8.11
N ILE A 55 2.32 -18.01 7.85
CA ILE A 55 3.56 -18.04 7.06
C ILE A 55 4.78 -17.58 7.87
N SER A 56 4.58 -16.68 8.83
CA SER A 56 5.68 -16.16 9.69
C SER A 56 6.51 -17.24 10.39
N PRO A 57 5.93 -18.36 10.88
CA PRO A 57 6.71 -19.44 11.48
C PRO A 57 7.75 -20.05 10.52
N THR A 58 7.48 -20.03 9.21
CA THR A 58 8.35 -20.60 8.17
C THR A 58 9.61 -19.76 7.92
N PHE A 59 9.57 -18.45 8.20
CA PHE A 59 10.69 -17.55 7.93
C PHE A 59 11.72 -17.45 9.06
N HIS A 60 11.47 -18.08 10.21
CA HIS A 60 12.35 -18.04 11.39
C HIS A 60 12.81 -16.63 11.81
N LEU A 61 12.03 -15.60 11.49
CA LEU A 61 12.31 -14.23 11.89
C LEU A 61 12.09 -14.07 13.40
N PRO A 62 12.87 -13.22 14.10
CA PRO A 62 12.65 -12.92 15.51
C PRO A 62 11.22 -12.43 15.76
N PHE A 63 10.61 -12.86 16.87
CA PHE A 63 9.22 -12.53 17.21
C PHE A 63 8.92 -11.02 17.13
N PHE A 64 9.82 -10.20 17.66
CA PHE A 64 9.71 -8.74 17.60
C PHE A 64 9.67 -8.20 16.16
N VAL A 65 10.48 -8.75 15.25
CA VAL A 65 10.49 -8.37 13.83
C VAL A 65 9.15 -8.69 13.18
N ASN A 66 8.52 -9.82 13.52
CA ASN A 66 7.22 -10.20 12.97
C ASN A 66 6.09 -9.26 13.45
N ILE A 67 6.12 -8.82 14.71
CA ILE A 67 5.17 -7.80 15.22
C ILE A 67 5.38 -6.46 14.49
N VAL A 68 6.63 -6.02 14.37
CA VAL A 68 6.94 -4.76 13.68
C VAL A 68 6.49 -4.84 12.22
N ASN A 69 6.70 -5.98 11.55
CA ASN A 69 6.20 -6.21 10.21
C ASN A 69 4.68 -6.10 10.12
N LEU A 70 3.94 -6.65 11.08
CA LEU A 70 2.48 -6.55 11.11
C LEU A 70 2.00 -5.09 11.15
N ILE A 71 2.70 -4.24 11.91
CA ILE A 71 2.39 -2.80 12.00
C ILE A 71 2.78 -2.06 10.72
N LEU A 72 3.96 -2.37 10.15
CA LEU A 72 4.55 -1.67 9.02
C LEU A 72 4.04 -2.12 7.64
N PHE A 73 3.42 -3.30 7.55
CA PHE A 73 3.01 -3.91 6.28
C PHE A 73 2.15 -3.00 5.38
N PRO A 74 1.16 -2.24 5.88
CA PRO A 74 0.39 -1.34 5.03
C PRO A 74 1.25 -0.27 4.34
N PHE A 75 2.33 0.19 4.98
CA PHE A 75 3.27 1.15 4.40
C PHE A 75 4.11 0.51 3.31
N SER A 76 4.53 -0.75 3.49
CA SER A 76 5.19 -1.53 2.42
C SER A 76 4.27 -1.70 1.22
N ALA A 77 3.00 -2.05 1.46
CA ALA A 77 2.00 -2.22 0.40
C ALA A 77 1.72 -0.90 -0.33
N MET A 78 1.68 0.22 0.39
CA MET A 78 1.52 1.56 -0.19
C MET A 78 2.72 1.92 -1.06
N LEU A 79 3.95 1.65 -0.59
CA LEU A 79 5.18 1.87 -1.36
C LEU A 79 5.19 1.02 -2.64
N MET A 80 4.84 -0.25 -2.54
CA MET A 80 4.74 -1.13 -3.72
C MET A 80 3.66 -0.66 -4.69
N GLY A 81 2.52 -0.15 -4.20
CA GLY A 81 1.50 0.46 -5.03
C GLY A 81 2.02 1.70 -5.78
N LYS A 82 2.84 2.54 -5.13
CA LYS A 82 3.51 3.68 -5.80
C LYS A 82 4.50 3.23 -6.87
N ILE A 83 5.33 2.23 -6.55
CA ILE A 83 6.29 1.65 -7.50
C ILE A 83 5.54 1.07 -8.70
N ALA A 84 4.46 0.31 -8.48
CA ALA A 84 3.62 -0.24 -9.54
C ALA A 84 3.00 0.84 -10.44
N ASN A 85 2.60 1.98 -9.86
CA ASN A 85 2.09 3.12 -10.62
C ASN A 85 3.19 3.81 -11.46
N PHE A 86 4.45 3.81 -11.00
CA PHE A 86 5.57 4.34 -11.79
C PHE A 86 5.82 3.51 -13.06
N PHE A 87 5.65 2.18 -12.96
CA PHE A 87 5.78 1.26 -14.09
C PHE A 87 4.52 1.17 -14.98
N TYR A 88 3.48 1.95 -14.68
CA TYR A 88 2.21 1.96 -15.43
C TYR A 88 2.35 2.14 -16.95
N PRO A 89 3.23 3.03 -17.48
CA PRO A 89 3.35 3.21 -18.93
C PRO A 89 3.93 1.99 -19.65
N SER A 90 4.67 1.14 -18.94
CA SER A 90 5.43 0.04 -19.54
C SER A 90 4.71 -1.31 -19.46
N PHE A 91 3.94 -1.59 -18.40
CA PHE A 91 3.34 -2.91 -18.20
C PHE A 91 2.03 -2.89 -17.38
N SER A 92 0.87 -2.82 -18.06
CA SER A 92 -0.47 -2.86 -17.42
C SER A 92 -0.73 -4.12 -16.59
N PHE A 93 -0.13 -5.25 -16.96
CA PHE A 93 -0.24 -6.52 -16.23
C PHE A 93 0.39 -6.48 -14.83
N ILE A 94 1.53 -5.78 -14.70
CA ILE A 94 2.25 -5.64 -13.42
C ILE A 94 1.40 -4.87 -12.41
N ARG A 95 0.66 -3.84 -12.86
CA ARG A 95 -0.28 -3.10 -12.00
C ARG A 95 -1.42 -3.98 -11.49
N THR A 96 -1.98 -4.82 -12.36
CA THR A 96 -3.07 -5.73 -12.01
C THR A 96 -2.67 -6.69 -10.88
N ILE A 97 -1.42 -7.13 -10.90
CA ILE A 97 -0.85 -8.08 -9.96
C ILE A 97 -0.35 -7.39 -8.69
N ILE A 98 0.35 -6.26 -8.77
CA ILE A 98 0.99 -5.65 -7.60
C ILE A 98 0.02 -4.74 -6.83
N TYR A 99 -0.93 -4.08 -7.51
CA TYR A 99 -1.75 -3.06 -6.87
C TYR A 99 -2.88 -3.67 -6.02
N PRO A 100 -2.93 -3.38 -4.70
CA PRO A 100 -3.86 -4.02 -3.76
C PRO A 100 -5.34 -3.80 -4.07
N SER A 101 -5.69 -2.63 -4.59
CA SER A 101 -7.08 -2.24 -4.84
C SER A 101 -7.50 -2.31 -6.31
N TYR A 102 -6.67 -2.89 -7.19
CA TYR A 102 -7.03 -2.98 -8.59
C TYR A 102 -8.08 -4.07 -8.78
N LYS A 103 -9.29 -3.64 -9.14
CA LYS A 103 -10.32 -4.53 -9.66
C LYS A 103 -9.83 -5.01 -11.01
N THR A 104 -9.43 -6.27 -11.10
CA THR A 104 -9.53 -6.96 -12.37
C THR A 104 -10.99 -6.81 -12.80
N ASN A 105 -11.24 -6.35 -14.03
CA ASN A 105 -12.45 -6.73 -14.75
C ASN A 105 -12.09 -8.05 -15.45
N PRO A 106 -12.06 -9.21 -14.76
CA PRO A 106 -12.20 -10.42 -15.54
C PRO A 106 -13.64 -10.39 -16.07
N ASP A 107 -13.82 -10.67 -17.35
CA ASP A 107 -15.10 -11.26 -17.74
C ASP A 107 -15.39 -12.37 -16.72
N SER A 108 -16.52 -12.26 -16.03
CA SER A 108 -16.87 -13.03 -14.83
C SER A 108 -16.99 -14.55 -15.07
N SER A 109 -16.64 -15.02 -16.27
CA SER A 109 -16.79 -16.40 -16.74
C SER A 109 -15.64 -17.32 -16.37
N ASN A 110 -14.46 -16.82 -15.96
CA ASN A 110 -13.30 -17.68 -15.69
C ASN A 110 -12.80 -17.59 -14.24
N ILE A 111 -13.45 -18.36 -13.35
CA ILE A 111 -13.10 -18.50 -11.93
C ILE A 111 -11.64 -18.92 -11.74
N PHE A 112 -11.11 -19.78 -12.61
CA PHE A 112 -9.71 -20.24 -12.51
C PHE A 112 -8.72 -19.10 -12.72
N ALA A 113 -8.97 -18.20 -13.67
CA ALA A 113 -8.13 -17.03 -13.90
C ALA A 113 -8.14 -16.10 -12.67
N ALA A 114 -9.30 -15.91 -12.04
CA ALA A 114 -9.42 -15.10 -10.82
C ALA A 114 -8.65 -15.72 -9.64
N VAL A 115 -8.77 -17.04 -9.43
CA VAL A 115 -8.03 -17.76 -8.39
C VAL A 115 -6.52 -17.68 -8.64
N PHE A 116 -6.08 -17.88 -9.89
CA PHE A 116 -4.67 -17.78 -10.26
C PHE A 116 -4.08 -16.40 -9.93
N VAL A 117 -4.78 -15.32 -10.28
CA VAL A 117 -4.35 -13.95 -9.96
C VAL A 117 -4.26 -13.74 -8.44
N LEU A 118 -5.20 -14.30 -7.67
CA LEU A 118 -5.18 -14.21 -6.20
C LEU A 118 -3.97 -14.94 -5.61
N VAL A 119 -3.64 -16.13 -6.11
CA VAL A 119 -2.45 -16.89 -5.68
C VAL A 119 -1.17 -16.09 -5.98
N VAL A 120 -1.04 -15.53 -7.19
CA VAL A 120 0.11 -14.70 -7.54
C VAL A 120 0.21 -13.45 -6.64
N LYS A 121 -0.91 -12.79 -6.35
CA LYS A 121 -0.97 -11.66 -5.39
C LYS A 121 -0.50 -12.07 -4.00
N LEU A 122 -0.96 -13.22 -3.51
CA LEU A 122 -0.58 -13.73 -2.20
C LEU A 122 0.92 -14.01 -2.13
N ILE A 123 1.51 -14.62 -3.17
CA ILE A 123 2.96 -14.87 -3.26
C ILE A 123 3.72 -13.53 -3.17
N ILE A 124 3.29 -12.51 -3.91
CA ILE A 124 3.93 -11.20 -3.87
C ILE A 124 3.82 -10.57 -2.49
N TYR A 125 2.67 -10.67 -1.82
CA TYR A 125 2.53 -10.17 -0.46
C TYR A 125 3.41 -10.91 0.54
N ILE A 126 3.59 -12.23 0.38
CA ILE A 126 4.53 -13.00 1.20
C ILE A 126 5.97 -12.53 0.96
N MET A 127 6.35 -12.24 -0.29
CA MET A 127 7.68 -11.67 -0.58
C MET A 127 7.84 -10.27 0.03
N ILE A 128 6.83 -9.41 -0.09
CA ILE A 128 6.83 -8.08 0.53
C ILE A 128 6.92 -8.20 2.05
N TRP A 129 6.22 -9.15 2.66
CA TRP A 129 6.25 -9.41 4.10
C TRP A 129 7.67 -9.69 4.58
N HIS A 130 8.39 -10.55 3.88
CA HIS A 130 9.76 -10.91 4.23
C HIS A 130 10.68 -9.69 4.37
N TYR A 131 10.51 -8.68 3.49
CA TYR A 131 11.30 -7.45 3.49
C TYR A 131 10.59 -6.26 4.15
N THR A 132 9.43 -6.47 4.80
CA THR A 132 8.59 -5.38 5.30
C THR A 132 9.28 -4.51 6.35
N PHE A 133 10.22 -5.05 7.11
CA PHE A 133 10.95 -4.26 8.10
C PHE A 133 11.65 -3.07 7.43
N ILE A 134 12.36 -3.31 6.32
CA ILE A 134 13.10 -2.29 5.59
C ILE A 134 12.14 -1.48 4.71
N ILE A 135 11.32 -2.17 3.90
CA ILE A 135 10.42 -1.54 2.92
C ILE A 135 9.34 -0.71 3.63
N GLY A 136 8.86 -1.16 4.78
CA GLY A 136 7.83 -0.50 5.55
C GLY A 136 8.31 0.77 6.23
N ILE A 137 9.56 0.80 6.72
CA ILE A 137 10.19 2.03 7.21
C ILE A 137 10.31 3.04 6.06
N LEU A 138 10.79 2.61 4.88
CA LEU A 138 10.88 3.48 3.71
C LEU A 138 9.50 4.00 3.28
N GLY A 139 8.50 3.12 3.24
CA GLY A 139 7.12 3.47 2.94
C GLY A 139 6.54 4.49 3.92
N LEU A 140 6.84 4.35 5.21
CA LEU A 140 6.43 5.29 6.25
C LEU A 140 7.08 6.66 6.06
N ILE A 141 8.39 6.71 5.80
CA ILE A 141 9.11 7.97 5.53
C ILE A 141 8.49 8.69 4.33
N ILE A 142 8.22 7.96 3.25
CA ILE A 142 7.59 8.50 2.05
C ILE A 142 6.18 9.02 2.35
N ALA A 143 5.37 8.26 3.10
CA ALA A 143 4.02 8.68 3.47
C ALA A 143 4.03 9.96 4.32
N ILE A 144 4.97 10.08 5.26
CA ILE A 144 5.15 11.31 6.07
C ILE A 144 5.55 12.49 5.17
N ASN A 145 6.45 12.27 4.21
CA ASN A 145 6.86 13.31 3.27
C ASN A 145 5.72 13.77 2.35
N ASP A 146 4.87 12.86 1.88
CA ASP A 146 3.67 13.21 1.11
C ASP A 146 2.75 14.11 1.92
N VAL A 147 2.49 13.77 3.20
CA VAL A 147 1.64 14.59 4.09
C VAL A 147 2.22 15.99 4.25
N LYS A 148 3.54 16.10 4.43
CA LYS A 148 4.22 17.41 4.54
C LYS A 148 4.06 18.23 3.25
N ASN A 149 4.20 17.59 2.09
CA ASN A 149 4.06 18.27 0.80
C ASN A 149 2.61 18.69 0.49
N LEU A 150 1.61 17.98 1.01
CA LEU A 150 0.20 18.35 0.89
C LEU A 150 -0.23 19.48 1.85
N SER A 151 0.56 19.75 2.88
CA SER A 151 0.31 20.81 3.88
C SER A 151 0.97 22.16 3.56
N LYS A 152 1.81 22.20 2.51
CA LYS A 152 2.42 23.41 1.96
C LYS A 152 1.57 23.94 0.82
#